data_AF-A0A345BF35-F1
#
_entry.id   AF-A0A345BF35-F1
#
_cell.length_a   1.000
_cell.length_b   1.000
_cell.length_c   1.000
_cell.angle_alpha   90.00
_cell.angle_beta   90.00
_cell.angle_gamma   90.00
#
_symmetry.space_group_name_H-M   'P 1'
#
loop_
_entity.id
_entity.type
_entity.pdbx_description
1 polymer ?
#
loop_
_entity_poly.entity_id
_entity_poly.type
_entity_poly.pdbx_seq_one_letter_code
_entity_poly.pdbx_strand_id
1 'polypeptide(L)'
;MNNENYHYIFTSFDMELFDLEDFYYNRVNMSGWRLVDRDSDKVKDTLLVMEKFHPIGATILTGGHIKTEPALLYDAVQVLALALAASKEINPTNASCDEETPWSHGKTVMENIDKINAHGLTGPIHFKNGVRTNFT
;
A
#
# COMPACT_ATOMS: atom_id res chain seq x y z
N MET A 1 24.21 23.53 -8.01
CA MET A 1 23.58 22.59 -8.96
C MET A 1 22.09 22.43 -8.74
N ASN A 2 21.56 22.82 -7.57
CA ASN A 2 20.12 22.96 -7.33
C ASN A 2 19.86 24.43 -6.97
N ASN A 3 18.85 25.08 -7.53
CA ASN A 3 18.44 26.44 -7.18
C ASN A 3 16.94 26.66 -7.45
N GLU A 4 16.45 27.84 -7.09
CA GLU A 4 15.04 28.26 -7.19
C GLU A 4 14.43 28.22 -8.61
N ASN A 5 15.24 28.10 -9.66
CA ASN A 5 14.74 27.96 -11.04
C ASN A 5 14.40 26.52 -11.42
N TYR A 6 14.73 25.53 -10.57
CA TYR A 6 14.44 24.13 -10.83
C TYR A 6 13.16 23.68 -10.13
N HIS A 7 12.44 22.78 -10.81
CA HIS A 7 11.23 22.15 -10.31
C HIS A 7 11.39 20.63 -10.45
N TYR A 8 11.34 19.92 -9.33
CA TYR A 8 11.40 18.46 -9.31
C TYR A 8 10.04 17.86 -8.99
N ILE A 9 9.65 16.88 -9.79
CA ILE A 9 8.48 16.04 -9.53
C ILE A 9 8.99 14.66 -9.15
N PHE A 10 8.69 14.22 -7.94
CA PHE A 10 9.07 12.91 -7.43
C PHE A 10 7.93 11.93 -7.62
N THR A 11 8.24 10.81 -8.25
CA THR A 11 7.29 9.70 -8.45
C THR A 11 7.31 8.70 -7.30
N SER A 12 8.29 8.79 -6.40
CA SER A 12 8.34 7.97 -5.19
C SER A 12 7.31 8.47 -4.17
N PHE A 13 6.50 7.56 -3.64
CA PHE A 13 5.55 7.85 -2.56
C PHE A 13 6.21 8.05 -1.19
N ASP A 14 7.49 7.69 -1.09
CA ASP A 14 8.27 7.74 0.15
C ASP A 14 9.30 8.87 0.14
N MET A 15 9.18 9.85 -0.77
CA MET A 15 10.14 10.95 -0.92
C MET A 15 10.37 11.71 0.40
N GLU A 16 9.32 11.93 1.18
CA GLU A 16 9.38 12.62 2.47
C GLU A 16 10.08 11.82 3.59
N LEU A 17 10.45 10.56 3.35
CA LEU A 17 11.24 9.74 4.28
C LEU A 17 12.74 9.87 4.08
N PHE A 18 13.17 10.52 2.99
CA PHE A 18 14.58 10.77 2.72
C PHE A 18 15.03 12.08 3.35
N ASP A 19 16.33 12.21 3.53
CA ASP A 19 16.94 13.48 3.89
C ASP A 19 16.92 14.41 2.67
N LEU A 20 16.24 15.55 2.81
CA LEU A 20 16.06 16.56 1.76
C LEU A 20 16.81 17.86 2.06
N GLU A 21 17.70 17.85 3.05
CA GLU A 21 18.41 19.05 3.52
C GLU A 21 19.13 19.80 2.38
N ASP A 22 19.79 19.06 1.49
CA ASP A 22 20.48 19.60 0.31
C ASP A 22 19.55 20.31 -0.70
N PHE A 23 18.28 19.94 -0.75
CA PHE A 23 17.29 20.60 -1.63
C PHE A 23 16.63 21.78 -0.95
N TYR A 24 16.40 21.68 0.37
CA TYR A 24 15.72 22.69 1.17
C TYR A 24 16.47 24.03 1.18
N TYR A 25 17.79 24.02 1.43
CA TYR A 25 18.58 25.25 1.48
C TYR A 25 18.72 25.95 0.12
N ASN A 26 18.49 25.22 -0.97
CA ASN A 26 18.60 25.73 -2.34
C ASN A 26 17.29 26.34 -2.88
N ARG A 27 16.23 26.43 -2.05
CA ARG A 27 14.90 27.00 -2.41
C ARG A 27 14.29 26.38 -3.67
N VAL A 28 14.54 25.10 -3.90
CA VAL A 28 14.01 24.38 -5.06
C VAL A 28 12.55 24.04 -4.85
N ASN A 29 11.74 24.13 -5.91
CA ASN A 29 10.36 23.64 -5.85
C ASN A 29 10.33 22.12 -6.01
N MET A 30 9.78 21.44 -5.01
CA MET A 30 9.62 19.99 -5.00
C MET A 30 8.14 19.65 -4.88
N SER A 31 7.68 18.73 -5.72
CA SER A 31 6.31 18.21 -5.68
C SER A 31 6.36 16.69 -5.76
N GLY A 32 5.39 16.05 -5.12
CA GLY A 32 5.28 14.60 -5.11
C GLY A 32 3.92 14.18 -4.58
N TRP A 33 3.77 12.88 -4.39
CA TRP A 33 2.55 12.27 -3.88
C TRP A 33 2.88 11.45 -2.65
N ARG A 34 1.91 11.36 -1.75
CA ARG A 34 1.95 10.49 -0.58
C ARG A 34 0.75 9.57 -0.65
N LEU A 35 1.00 8.26 -0.58
CA LEU A 35 -0.07 7.28 -0.63
C LEU A 35 -0.59 6.89 0.76
N VAL A 36 0.29 6.89 1.78
CA VAL A 36 -0.08 6.58 3.16
C VAL A 36 -0.68 7.81 3.85
N ASP A 37 -1.88 7.68 4.39
CA ASP A 37 -2.50 8.76 5.16
C ASP A 37 -1.98 8.80 6.60
N ARG A 38 -0.82 9.44 6.80
CA ARG A 38 -0.14 9.51 8.10
C ARG A 38 -0.92 10.28 9.17
N ASP A 39 -1.87 11.11 8.75
CA ASP A 39 -2.70 11.91 9.66
C ASP A 39 -3.86 11.08 10.23
N SER A 40 -4.20 9.95 9.59
CA SER A 40 -5.22 9.00 10.02
C SER A 40 -4.88 8.32 11.35
N ASP A 41 -5.86 8.29 12.25
CA ASP A 41 -5.75 7.57 13.52
C ASP A 41 -5.52 6.07 13.31
N LYS A 42 -6.10 5.50 12.25
CA LYS A 42 -5.87 4.09 11.89
C LYS A 42 -4.40 3.80 11.61
N VAL A 43 -3.70 4.72 10.93
CA VAL A 43 -2.27 4.57 10.64
C VAL A 43 -1.47 4.68 11.92
N LYS A 44 -1.75 5.69 12.76
CA LYS A 44 -1.10 5.87 14.06
C LYS A 44 -1.27 4.66 14.97
N ASP A 45 -2.49 4.14 15.10
CA ASP A 45 -2.79 2.97 15.92
C ASP A 45 -2.08 1.71 15.40
N THR A 46 -2.05 1.53 14.08
CA THR A 46 -1.35 0.41 13.46
C THR A 46 0.15 0.49 13.71
N LEU A 47 0.74 1.68 13.60
CA LEU A 47 2.15 1.92 13.90
C LEU A 47 2.49 1.56 15.36
N LEU A 48 1.66 1.99 16.32
CA LEU A 48 1.85 1.66 17.74
C LEU A 48 1.85 0.15 18.01
N VAL A 49 1.08 -0.63 17.23
CA VAL A 49 1.10 -2.08 17.31
C VAL A 49 2.36 -2.64 16.66
N MET A 50 2.74 -2.16 15.48
CA MET A 50 3.91 -2.62 14.73
C MET A 50 5.23 -2.37 15.47
N GLU A 51 5.37 -1.24 16.15
CA GLU A 51 6.57 -0.88 16.93
C GLU A 51 6.88 -1.88 18.06
N LYS A 52 5.84 -2.54 18.59
CA LYS A 52 5.98 -3.56 19.64
C LYS A 52 6.64 -4.85 19.14
N PHE A 53 6.67 -5.09 17.82
CA PHE A 53 7.24 -6.29 17.23
C PHE A 53 8.69 -6.02 16.76
N HIS A 54 9.65 -6.13 17.68
CA HIS A 54 11.09 -6.13 17.40
C HIS A 54 11.59 -7.57 17.10
N PRO A 55 12.48 -7.80 16.10
CA PRO A 55 13.41 -6.84 15.47
C PRO A 55 13.03 -6.35 14.04
N ILE A 56 11.89 -6.76 13.48
CA ILE A 56 11.52 -6.47 12.07
C ILE A 56 10.98 -5.04 11.89
N GLY A 57 10.35 -4.46 12.93
CA GLY A 57 9.75 -3.12 12.86
C GLY A 57 10.71 -2.02 12.43
N ALA A 58 12.00 -2.10 12.80
CA ALA A 58 13.01 -1.09 12.48
C ALA A 58 13.31 -0.95 10.98
N THR A 59 13.08 -1.99 10.17
CA THR A 59 13.30 -1.94 8.71
C THR A 59 12.07 -1.41 7.96
N ILE A 60 10.89 -1.59 8.55
CA ILE A 60 9.58 -1.20 7.98
C ILE A 60 9.29 0.29 8.28
N LEU A 61 9.82 0.79 9.39
CA LEU A 61 9.63 2.16 9.85
C LEU A 61 10.87 3.00 9.55
N THR A 62 10.68 4.22 9.07
CA THR A 62 11.75 5.22 8.90
C THR A 62 11.28 6.51 9.56
N GLY A 63 11.99 6.96 10.59
CA GLY A 63 11.61 8.16 11.36
C GLY A 63 10.24 8.05 12.05
N GLY A 64 9.80 6.86 12.45
CA GLY A 64 8.46 6.64 13.05
C GLY A 64 7.31 6.56 12.04
N HIS A 65 7.62 6.52 10.74
CA HIS A 65 6.63 6.40 9.68
C HIS A 65 6.78 5.09 8.92
N ILE A 66 5.66 4.48 8.54
CA ILE A 66 5.63 3.30 7.67
C ILE A 66 5.92 3.71 6.22
N LYS A 67 6.74 2.91 5.53
CA LYS A 67 6.94 3.02 4.08
C LYS A 67 5.69 2.62 3.30
N THR A 68 5.62 3.00 2.03
CA THR A 68 4.48 2.70 1.19
C THR A 68 4.32 1.20 0.90
N GLU A 69 5.41 0.47 0.65
CA GLU A 69 5.33 -0.97 0.32
C GLU A 69 4.75 -1.83 1.46
N PRO A 70 5.19 -1.70 2.73
CA PRO A 70 4.58 -2.44 3.83
C PRO A 70 3.13 -2.04 4.11
N ALA A 71 2.78 -0.77 3.90
CA ALA A 71 1.40 -0.31 4.02
C ALA A 71 0.49 -0.94 2.95
N LEU A 72 0.97 -1.06 1.71
CA LEU A 72 0.27 -1.78 0.64
C LEU A 72 0.11 -3.27 0.94
N LEU A 73 1.12 -3.91 1.53
CA LEU A 73 1.03 -5.32 1.93
C LEU A 73 -0.02 -5.52 3.04
N TYR A 74 -0.04 -4.64 4.04
CA TYR A 74 -1.06 -4.65 5.09
C TYR A 74 -2.46 -4.58 4.48
N ASP A 75 -2.68 -3.61 3.59
CA ASP A 75 -3.95 -3.41 2.91
C ASP A 75 -4.32 -4.59 2.01
N ALA A 76 -3.36 -5.19 1.30
CA ALA A 76 -3.58 -6.37 0.45
C ALA A 76 -4.11 -7.57 1.25
N VAL A 77 -3.57 -7.82 2.45
CA VAL A 77 -4.05 -8.90 3.33
C VAL A 77 -5.49 -8.63 3.77
N GLN A 78 -5.82 -7.38 4.11
CA GLN A 78 -7.19 -7.01 4.49
C GLN A 78 -8.18 -7.20 3.34
N VAL A 79 -7.82 -6.73 2.14
CA VAL A 79 -8.62 -6.92 0.92
C VAL A 79 -8.84 -8.41 0.64
N LEU A 80 -7.78 -9.21 0.66
CA LEU A 80 -7.88 -10.64 0.42
C LEU A 80 -8.78 -11.32 1.47
N ALA A 81 -8.60 -11.01 2.75
CA ALA A 81 -9.43 -11.57 3.82
C ALA A 81 -10.91 -11.23 3.64
N LEU A 82 -11.25 -9.99 3.27
CA LEU A 82 -12.62 -9.57 2.98
C LEU A 82 -13.20 -10.31 1.76
N ALA A 83 -12.42 -10.48 0.69
CA ALA A 83 -12.86 -11.20 -0.50
C ALA A 83 -13.11 -12.69 -0.23
N LEU A 84 -12.23 -13.32 0.55
CA LEU A 84 -12.38 -14.72 0.96
C LEU A 84 -13.61 -14.89 1.87
N ALA A 85 -13.83 -13.98 2.82
CA ALA A 85 -15.00 -14.00 3.70
C ALA A 85 -16.33 -13.79 2.95
N ALA A 86 -16.32 -13.01 1.87
CA ALA A 86 -17.48 -12.82 0.99
C ALA A 86 -17.74 -14.02 0.06
N SER A 87 -16.79 -14.94 -0.06
CA SER A 87 -16.87 -16.10 -0.92
C SER A 87 -17.39 -17.32 -0.15
N LYS A 88 -18.35 -18.04 -0.72
CA LYS A 88 -18.87 -19.29 -0.12
C LYS A 88 -18.02 -20.47 -0.56
N GLU A 89 -17.73 -21.38 0.37
CA GLU A 89 -17.12 -22.70 0.11
C GLU A 89 -15.84 -22.66 -0.74
N ILE A 90 -14.89 -21.81 -0.38
CA ILE A 90 -13.56 -21.81 -1.00
C ILE A 90 -12.77 -23.01 -0.47
N ASN A 91 -12.26 -23.84 -1.39
CA ASN A 91 -11.27 -24.86 -1.08
C ASN A 91 -10.02 -24.67 -1.93
N PRO A 92 -8.81 -24.65 -1.34
CA PRO A 92 -7.58 -24.63 -2.10
C PRO A 92 -7.40 -25.98 -2.83
N THR A 93 -6.85 -25.92 -4.04
CA THR A 93 -6.49 -27.10 -4.84
C THR A 93 -5.02 -27.05 -5.18
N ASN A 94 -4.38 -28.22 -5.32
CA ASN A 94 -3.03 -28.28 -5.86
C ASN A 94 -3.04 -27.78 -7.30
N ALA A 95 -2.03 -27.00 -7.66
CA ALA A 95 -1.81 -26.54 -9.02
C ALA A 95 -0.46 -27.09 -9.51
N SER A 96 -0.36 -27.36 -10.81
CA SER A 96 0.88 -27.75 -11.47
C SER A 96 1.19 -26.74 -12.57
N CYS A 97 2.47 -26.48 -12.83
CA CYS A 97 2.88 -25.68 -13.99
C CYS A 97 2.86 -26.50 -15.29
N ASP A 98 2.89 -27.84 -15.20
CA ASP A 98 2.82 -28.73 -16.36
C ASP A 98 1.38 -28.95 -16.84
N GLU A 99 0.40 -28.78 -15.94
CA GLU A 99 -1.03 -28.91 -16.23
C GLU A 99 -1.74 -27.56 -16.05
N GLU A 100 -2.17 -26.95 -17.15
CA GLU A 100 -2.87 -25.65 -17.16
C GLU A 100 -4.33 -25.77 -16.68
N THR A 101 -4.53 -26.27 -15.45
CA THR A 101 -5.85 -26.38 -14.84
C THR A 101 -6.10 -25.17 -13.93
N PRO A 102 -7.04 -24.26 -14.28
CA PRO A 102 -7.32 -23.10 -13.46
C PRO A 102 -8.05 -23.51 -12.17
N TRP A 103 -7.79 -22.78 -11.09
CA TRP A 103 -8.53 -22.97 -9.85
C TRP A 103 -10.00 -22.59 -10.02
N SER A 104 -10.91 -23.53 -9.71
CA SER A 104 -12.36 -23.39 -9.91
C SER A 104 -12.96 -22.15 -9.22
N HIS A 105 -12.45 -21.78 -8.05
CA HIS A 105 -12.93 -20.63 -7.29
C HIS A 105 -12.22 -19.32 -7.63
N GLY A 106 -11.18 -19.34 -8.46
CA GLY A 106 -10.35 -18.17 -8.74
C GLY A 106 -11.14 -16.98 -9.32
N LYS A 107 -12.07 -17.26 -10.24
CA LYS A 107 -12.95 -16.23 -10.81
C LYS A 107 -13.84 -15.57 -9.75
N THR A 108 -14.46 -16.38 -8.89
CA THR A 108 -15.32 -15.89 -7.81
C THR A 108 -14.55 -15.00 -6.83
N VAL A 109 -13.33 -15.41 -6.45
CA VAL A 109 -12.47 -14.61 -5.57
C VAL A 109 -12.12 -13.28 -6.23
N MET A 110 -11.74 -13.29 -7.51
CA MET A 110 -11.39 -12.06 -8.24
C MET A 110 -12.59 -11.10 -8.36
N GLU A 111 -13.78 -11.62 -8.67
CA GLU A 111 -15.00 -10.82 -8.72
C GLU A 111 -15.38 -10.23 -7.35
N ASN A 112 -15.05 -10.93 -6.26
CA ASN A 112 -15.27 -10.41 -4.91
C ASN A 112 -14.23 -9.36 -4.51
N ILE A 113 -12.97 -9.50 -4.95
CA ILE A 113 -11.96 -8.44 -4.80
C ILE A 113 -12.42 -7.16 -5.50
N ASP A 114 -12.93 -7.26 -6.74
CA ASP A 114 -13.42 -6.10 -7.51
C ASP A 114 -14.61 -5.38 -6.86
N LYS A 115 -15.37 -6.06 -5.99
CA LYS A 115 -16.51 -5.48 -5.26
C LYS A 115 -16.12 -4.83 -3.93
N ILE A 116 -14.87 -4.99 -3.48
CA ILE A 116 -14.44 -4.44 -2.20
C ILE A 116 -14.45 -2.92 -2.27
N ASN A 117 -15.04 -2.34 -1.22
CA ASN A 117 -14.91 -0.94 -0.87
C ASN A 117 -14.42 -0.89 0.57
N ALA A 118 -13.15 -0.56 0.75
CA ALA A 118 -12.49 -0.52 2.05
C ALA A 118 -11.68 0.76 2.22
N HIS A 119 -11.27 1.05 3.45
CA HIS A 119 -10.34 2.14 3.74
C HIS A 119 -9.13 1.53 4.48
N GLY A 120 -7.98 1.51 3.82
CA GLY A 120 -6.72 0.95 4.33
C GLY A 120 -5.81 1.99 4.99
N LEU A 121 -4.55 1.64 5.18
CA LEU A 121 -3.49 2.59 5.55
C LEU A 121 -3.16 3.54 4.38
N THR A 122 -3.42 3.07 3.16
CA THR A 122 -3.17 3.79 1.91
C THR A 122 -4.40 4.54 1.38
N GLY A 123 -5.37 4.86 2.23
CA GLY A 123 -6.61 5.56 1.84
C GLY A 123 -7.72 4.63 1.32
N PRO A 124 -8.67 5.17 0.52
CA PRO A 124 -9.76 4.39 -0.08
C PRO A 124 -9.25 3.32 -1.04
N ILE A 125 -9.80 2.11 -0.92
CA ILE A 125 -9.46 0.95 -1.74
C ILE A 125 -10.71 0.51 -2.49
N HIS A 126 -10.67 0.70 -3.80
CA HIS A 126 -11.67 0.23 -4.73
C HIS A 126 -10.98 -0.30 -5.98
N PHE A 127 -11.47 -1.42 -6.54
CA PHE A 127 -10.90 -2.04 -7.73
C PHE A 127 -11.90 -2.00 -8.89
N LYS A 128 -11.36 -1.87 -10.09
CA LYS A 128 -12.10 -1.99 -11.35
C LYS A 128 -11.27 -2.83 -12.30
N ASN A 129 -11.75 -4.04 -12.61
CA ASN A 129 -11.06 -5.01 -13.45
C ASN A 129 -9.64 -5.34 -12.92
N GLY A 130 -9.51 -5.57 -11.61
CA GLY A 130 -8.24 -5.88 -10.95
C GLY A 130 -7.28 -4.68 -10.78
N VAL A 131 -7.68 -3.47 -11.18
CA VAL A 131 -6.86 -2.26 -11.03
C VAL A 131 -7.46 -1.37 -9.96
N ARG A 132 -6.64 -0.91 -9.01
CA ARG A 132 -7.08 0.04 -7.99
C ARG A 132 -7.45 1.38 -8.64
N THR A 133 -8.62 1.90 -8.31
CA THR A 133 -9.14 3.18 -8.78
C THR A 133 -9.62 4.00 -7.59
N ASN A 134 -9.69 5.31 -7.78
CA ASN A 134 -10.06 6.31 -6.78
C ASN A 134 -9.15 6.32 -5.53
N PHE A 135 -8.25 7.30 -5.48
CA PHE A 135 -7.29 7.50 -4.38
C PHE A 135 -7.64 8.72 -3.51
N THR A 136 -8.84 9.27 -3.68
CA THR A 136 -9.34 10.52 -3.07
C THR A 136 -10.66 10.30 -2.35
#